data_AF-A0AAV0U1Q5-F1
#
_entry.id   AF-A0AAV0U1Q5-F1
#
_cell.length_a   1.000
_cell.length_b   1.000
_cell.length_c   1.000
_cell.angle_alpha   90.00
_cell.angle_beta   90.00
_cell.angle_gamma   90.00
#
_symmetry.space_group_name_H-M   'P 1'
#
loop_
_entity.id
_entity.type
_entity.pdbx_description
1 polymer ?
#
loop_
_entity_poly.entity_id
_entity_poly.type
_entity_poly.pdbx_seq_one_letter_code
_entity_poly.pdbx_strand_id
1 'polypeptide(L)'
;MLKRARAVHLAINFEALSAGPEKGGPWQRLEAVDRFVVFKRPSSADANGARVPGLDVMCAGRLEASIEEVARVFRTRSEVDIASTMQGLYAKNFIFGSLDREISCSTKQPQLNEDDLDIDTSEQLSVKTMSFTRSNLFGRNEQWCFSDFFQRKRERDGFTISQHALPPMEPTPGRVLGSNARVDQLYGLNASYLVDQLPNREGLRIVYNTWFEDVTNTELSTASSCRSVSSRKSGRLHSFWIE
;
A
#
# COMPACT_ATOMS: atom_id res chain seq x y z
N MET A 1 -9.91 0.67 11.09
CA MET A 1 -8.87 0.94 10.08
C MET A 1 -7.82 1.96 10.52
N LEU A 2 -8.18 3.20 10.90
CA LEU A 2 -7.19 4.23 11.29
C LEU A 2 -6.18 3.77 12.36
N LYS A 3 -6.64 3.11 13.43
CA LYS A 3 -5.75 2.53 14.45
C LYS A 3 -4.72 1.55 13.87
N ARG A 4 -5.15 0.69 12.92
CA ARG A 4 -4.28 -0.28 12.23
C ARG A 4 -3.26 0.44 11.34
N ALA A 5 -3.70 1.43 10.57
CA ALA A 5 -2.82 2.23 9.71
C ALA A 5 -1.73 2.95 10.53
N ARG A 6 -2.11 3.61 11.64
CA ARG A 6 -1.14 4.24 12.55
C ARG A 6 -0.17 3.23 13.18
N ALA A 7 -0.66 2.06 13.59
CA ALA A 7 0.20 1.01 14.17
C ALA A 7 1.24 0.50 13.14
N VAL A 8 0.82 0.24 11.90
CA VAL A 8 1.71 -0.13 10.79
C VAL A 8 2.73 0.98 10.53
N HIS A 9 2.26 2.24 10.48
CA HIS A 9 3.13 3.38 10.24
C HIS A 9 4.21 3.53 11.31
N LEU A 10 3.85 3.39 12.59
CA LEU A 10 4.77 3.44 13.72
C LEU A 10 5.77 2.27 13.77
N ALA A 11 5.44 1.14 13.15
CA ALA A 11 6.34 0.00 13.07
C ALA A 11 7.45 0.17 12.02
N ILE A 12 7.31 1.13 11.11
CA ILE A 12 8.33 1.42 10.09
C ILE A 12 9.42 2.29 10.69
N ASN A 13 10.67 1.80 10.64
CA ASN A 13 11.83 2.57 11.07
C ASN A 13 12.29 3.53 9.95
N PHE A 14 11.59 4.67 9.84
CA PHE A 14 11.90 5.73 8.89
C PHE A 14 13.29 6.35 9.12
N GLU A 15 13.78 6.37 10.36
CA GLU A 15 15.12 6.84 10.66
C GLU A 15 16.19 5.97 9.99
N ALA A 16 16.04 4.64 10.07
CA ALA A 16 16.93 3.70 9.39
C ALA A 16 16.86 3.83 7.86
N LEU A 17 15.67 4.07 7.30
CA LEU A 17 15.51 4.37 5.86
C LEU A 17 16.22 5.67 5.47
N SER A 18 16.16 6.70 6.32
CA SER A 18 16.82 7.98 6.10
C SER A 18 18.35 7.89 6.18
N ALA A 19 18.88 7.06 7.10
CA ALA A 19 20.30 6.88 7.31
C ALA A 19 21.02 6.32 6.07
N GLY A 20 20.26 5.66 5.19
CA GLY A 20 20.73 5.09 3.95
C GLY A 20 21.40 3.73 4.13
N PRO A 21 21.62 3.01 3.02
CA PRO A 21 22.15 1.65 3.04
C PRO A 21 23.62 1.57 3.49
N GLU A 22 24.36 2.67 3.38
CA GLU A 22 25.78 2.74 3.73
C GLU A 22 26.05 2.79 5.24
N LYS A 23 25.02 3.06 6.06
CA LYS A 23 25.12 3.08 7.53
C LYS A 23 24.78 1.74 8.19
N GLY A 24 25.16 0.63 7.57
CA GLY A 24 25.13 -0.71 8.18
C GLY A 24 23.80 -1.47 8.07
N GLY A 25 22.94 -1.10 7.12
CA GLY A 25 21.75 -1.90 6.81
C GLY A 25 22.09 -3.12 5.93
N PRO A 26 21.25 -4.17 5.91
CA PRO A 26 21.47 -5.37 5.10
C PRO A 26 21.11 -5.12 3.62
N TRP A 27 21.57 -4.01 3.04
CA TRP A 27 21.18 -3.57 1.72
C TRP A 27 22.29 -3.82 0.71
N GLN A 28 21.97 -4.60 -0.31
CA GLN A 28 22.85 -4.79 -1.46
C GLN A 28 22.46 -3.81 -2.56
N ARG A 29 23.40 -2.97 -2.99
CA ARG A 29 23.21 -2.09 -4.15
C ARG A 29 23.05 -2.92 -5.42
N LEU A 30 22.01 -2.63 -6.20
CA LEU A 30 21.73 -3.31 -7.47
C LEU A 30 22.09 -2.44 -8.66
N GLU A 31 21.54 -1.22 -8.70
CA GLU A 31 21.63 -0.33 -9.87
C GLU A 31 21.58 1.13 -9.43
N ALA A 32 22.12 2.02 -10.24
CA ALA A 32 21.90 3.45 -10.11
C ALA A 32 21.49 4.03 -11.46
N VAL A 33 20.43 4.84 -11.45
CA VAL A 33 19.89 5.53 -12.62
C VAL A 33 19.69 6.98 -12.23
N ASP A 34 20.36 7.88 -12.95
CA ASP A 34 20.40 9.31 -12.66
C ASP A 34 20.77 9.61 -11.19
N ARG A 35 19.84 10.17 -10.43
CA ARG A 35 20.00 10.56 -9.03
C ARG A 35 19.40 9.55 -8.05
N PHE A 36 19.05 8.37 -8.53
CA PHE A 36 18.42 7.31 -7.75
C PHE A 36 19.27 6.05 -7.75
N VAL A 37 19.27 5.36 -6.62
CA VAL A 37 19.98 4.10 -6.41
C VAL A 37 19.01 3.06 -5.86
N VAL A 38 19.01 1.88 -6.47
CA VAL A 38 18.17 0.75 -6.10
C VAL A 38 19.00 -0.23 -5.27
N PHE A 39 18.40 -0.69 -4.18
CA PHE A 39 18.95 -1.64 -3.24
C PHE A 39 17.97 -2.78 -3.05
N LYS A 40 18.49 -3.96 -2.77
CA LYS A 40 17.72 -5.14 -2.42
C LYS A 40 18.26 -5.72 -1.14
N ARG A 41 17.36 -6.13 -0.26
CA ARG A 41 17.72 -6.92 0.92
C ARG A 41 18.02 -8.36 0.48
N PRO A 42 19.21 -8.92 0.77
CA PRO A 42 19.51 -10.31 0.46
C PRO A 42 18.52 -11.26 1.14
N SER A 43 18.24 -12.40 0.50
CA SER A 43 17.43 -13.47 1.10
C SER A 43 18.08 -14.12 2.31
N SER A 44 19.40 -14.00 2.45
CA SER A 44 20.17 -14.47 3.60
C SER A 44 20.17 -13.51 4.79
N ALA A 45 19.67 -12.29 4.64
CA ALA A 45 19.57 -11.34 5.74
C ALA A 45 18.49 -11.80 6.72
N ASP A 46 18.68 -11.50 8.02
CA ASP A 46 17.70 -11.83 9.05
C ASP A 46 16.30 -11.35 8.67
N ALA A 47 15.31 -12.21 8.88
CA ALA A 47 13.92 -11.90 8.58
C ALA A 47 13.46 -10.70 9.42
N ASN A 48 12.91 -9.68 8.75
CA ASN A 48 12.36 -8.52 9.43
C ASN A 48 10.86 -8.75 9.70
N GLY A 49 10.56 -9.50 10.75
CA GLY A 49 9.18 -9.88 11.08
C GLY A 49 8.56 -10.77 10.01
N ALA A 50 7.39 -10.38 9.47
CA ALA A 50 6.63 -11.16 8.49
C ALA A 50 7.09 -10.98 7.03
N ARG A 51 8.17 -10.21 6.79
CA ARG A 51 8.66 -9.94 5.42
C ARG A 51 9.21 -11.21 4.77
N VAL A 52 8.84 -11.44 3.51
CA VAL A 52 9.36 -12.53 2.69
C VAL A 52 10.83 -12.25 2.35
N PRO A 53 11.77 -13.15 2.69
CA PRO A 53 13.18 -12.94 2.41
C PRO A 53 13.46 -12.74 0.92
N GLY A 54 14.30 -11.75 0.59
CA GLY A 54 14.70 -11.47 -0.79
C GLY A 54 13.67 -10.75 -1.65
N LEU A 55 12.51 -10.37 -1.09
CA LEU A 55 11.47 -9.57 -1.77
C LEU A 55 11.28 -8.20 -1.10
N ASP A 56 12.38 -7.61 -0.61
CA ASP A 56 12.41 -6.28 -0.01
C ASP A 56 13.41 -5.40 -0.80
N VAL A 57 12.89 -4.31 -1.36
CA VAL A 57 13.58 -3.42 -2.29
C VAL A 57 13.46 -1.99 -1.78
N MET A 58 14.53 -1.23 -1.91
CA MET A 58 14.58 0.18 -1.56
C MET A 58 15.14 0.96 -2.74
N CYS A 59 14.52 2.09 -3.07
CA CYS A 59 15.04 3.07 -4.00
C CYS A 59 15.24 4.38 -3.22
N ALA A 60 16.43 4.94 -3.27
CA ALA A 60 16.74 6.20 -2.61
C ALA A 60 17.39 7.16 -3.60
N GLY A 61 17.00 8.43 -3.55
CA GLY A 61 17.55 9.43 -4.45
C GLY A 61 17.19 10.86 -4.10
N ARG A 62 17.61 11.77 -4.98
CA ARG A 62 17.40 13.22 -4.84
C ARG A 62 16.45 13.74 -5.92
N LEU A 63 15.48 14.54 -5.50
CA LEU A 63 14.53 15.22 -6.38
C LEU A 63 14.59 16.75 -6.19
N GLU A 64 14.65 17.48 -7.29
CA GLU A 64 14.48 18.94 -7.31
C GLU A 64 13.01 19.28 -7.46
N ALA A 65 12.32 19.35 -6.33
CA ALA A 65 10.93 19.78 -6.22
C ALA A 65 10.71 20.40 -4.84
N SER A 66 9.63 21.14 -4.68
CA SER A 66 9.15 21.53 -3.36
C SER A 66 8.49 20.35 -2.65
N ILE A 67 8.51 20.35 -1.31
CA ILE A 67 7.84 19.33 -0.50
C ILE A 67 6.36 19.24 -0.89
N GLU A 68 5.73 20.37 -1.18
CA GLU A 68 4.29 20.41 -1.49
C GLU A 68 3.94 19.87 -2.86
N GLU A 69 4.79 20.08 -3.86
CA GLU A 69 4.62 19.43 -5.17
C GLU A 69 4.64 17.90 -5.02
N VAL A 70 5.61 17.37 -4.27
CA VAL A 70 5.70 15.93 -4.04
C VAL A 70 4.54 15.43 -3.17
N ALA A 71 4.16 16.16 -2.11
CA ALA A 71 3.04 15.79 -1.26
C ALA A 71 1.72 15.74 -2.06
N ARG A 72 1.51 16.65 -3.02
CA ARG A 72 0.31 16.68 -3.86
C ARG A 72 0.19 15.46 -4.76
N VAL A 73 1.31 14.95 -5.29
CA VAL A 73 1.35 13.73 -6.10
C VAL A 73 0.88 12.53 -5.28
N PHE A 74 1.28 12.42 -4.01
CA PHE A 74 0.89 11.29 -3.17
C PHE A 74 -0.51 11.44 -2.54
N ARG A 75 -0.95 12.67 -2.26
CA ARG A 75 -2.24 12.97 -1.61
C ARG A 75 -3.40 13.11 -2.61
N THR A 76 -3.52 12.16 -3.54
CA THR A 76 -4.62 12.13 -4.51
C THR A 76 -5.97 11.99 -3.81
N ARG A 77 -6.92 12.90 -4.10
CA ARG A 77 -8.27 12.91 -3.50
C ARG A 77 -9.40 12.57 -4.47
N SER A 78 -9.08 12.34 -5.73
CA SER A 78 -10.04 11.94 -6.75
C SER A 78 -9.47 10.84 -7.65
N GLU A 79 -10.35 10.12 -8.34
CA GLU A 79 -9.93 9.10 -9.31
C GLU A 79 -9.20 9.71 -10.51
N VAL A 80 -9.52 10.97 -10.86
CA VAL A 80 -8.82 11.72 -11.91
C VAL A 80 -7.38 12.02 -11.50
N ASP A 81 -7.16 12.46 -10.25
CA ASP A 81 -5.81 12.69 -9.71
C ASP A 81 -5.01 11.39 -9.64
N ILE A 82 -5.66 10.30 -9.22
CA ILE A 82 -5.08 8.95 -9.22
C ILE A 82 -4.65 8.57 -10.63
N ALA A 83 -5.56 8.70 -11.61
CA ALA A 83 -5.28 8.31 -12.99
C ALA A 83 -4.12 9.13 -13.57
N SER A 84 -4.13 10.45 -13.41
CA SER A 84 -3.07 11.35 -13.88
C SER A 84 -1.71 11.00 -13.25
N THR A 85 -1.69 10.84 -11.93
CA THR A 85 -0.46 10.51 -11.18
C THR A 85 0.08 9.14 -11.58
N MET A 86 -0.77 8.13 -11.62
CA MET A 86 -0.34 6.75 -11.89
C MET A 86 0.02 6.52 -13.36
N GLN A 87 -0.61 7.23 -14.30
CA GLN A 87 -0.17 7.27 -15.69
C GLN A 87 1.23 7.88 -15.82
N GLY A 88 1.53 8.94 -15.05
CA GLY A 88 2.88 9.52 -15.01
C GLY A 88 3.92 8.56 -14.43
N LEU A 89 3.60 7.88 -13.33
CA LEU A 89 4.55 7.01 -12.60
C LEU A 89 4.77 5.63 -13.25
N TYR A 90 3.71 5.03 -13.78
CA TYR A 90 3.73 3.64 -14.29
C TYR A 90 3.51 3.55 -15.81
N ALA A 91 3.26 4.68 -16.47
CA ALA A 91 3.06 4.76 -17.91
C ALA A 91 2.04 3.71 -18.41
N LYS A 92 2.43 2.92 -19.41
CA LYS A 92 1.60 1.88 -20.04
C LYS A 92 1.24 0.71 -19.10
N ASN A 93 1.88 0.62 -17.93
CA ASN A 93 1.65 -0.49 -17.01
C ASN A 93 0.47 -0.25 -16.07
N PHE A 94 -0.02 0.99 -15.95
CA PHE A 94 -1.24 1.29 -15.20
C PHE A 94 -2.48 1.15 -16.08
N ILE A 95 -3.51 0.48 -15.57
CA ILE A 95 -4.78 0.29 -16.29
C ILE A 95 -5.83 1.28 -15.77
N PHE A 96 -6.14 1.22 -14.47
CA PHE A 96 -7.05 2.14 -13.78
C PHE A 96 -6.86 2.03 -12.27
N GLY A 97 -7.40 3.00 -11.54
CA GLY A 97 -7.42 2.98 -10.08
C GLY A 97 -8.66 3.67 -9.54
N SER A 98 -9.07 3.28 -8.33
CA SER A 98 -10.22 3.84 -7.62
C SER A 98 -9.83 4.33 -6.23
N LEU A 99 -10.54 5.36 -5.77
CA LEU A 99 -10.51 5.80 -4.38
C LEU A 99 -11.73 5.19 -3.68
N ASP A 100 -11.51 4.10 -2.94
CA ASP A 100 -12.61 3.32 -2.37
C ASP A 100 -13.26 4.00 -1.16
N ARG A 101 -12.45 4.69 -0.33
CA ARG A 101 -12.92 5.52 0.79
C ARG A 101 -11.80 6.41 1.35
N GLU A 102 -12.18 7.59 1.81
CA GLU A 102 -11.34 8.46 2.62
C GLU A 102 -11.77 8.36 4.10
N ILE A 103 -10.81 8.36 5.02
CA ILE A 103 -11.06 8.12 6.44
C ILE A 103 -10.53 9.30 7.25
N SER A 104 -11.45 9.96 7.95
CA SER A 104 -11.13 11.08 8.84
C SER A 104 -10.11 10.68 9.91
N CYS A 105 -8.99 11.39 9.95
CA CYS A 105 -7.91 11.16 10.93
C CYS A 105 -8.12 11.97 12.24
N SER A 106 -9.02 12.96 12.23
CA SER A 106 -9.39 13.76 13.40
C SER A 106 -10.40 13.05 14.29
N THR A 107 -10.24 13.21 15.61
CA THR A 107 -11.18 12.74 16.65
C THR A 107 -12.15 13.84 17.09
N LYS A 108 -11.99 15.07 16.58
CA LYS A 108 -12.86 16.19 16.98
C LYS A 108 -14.17 16.14 16.17
N GLN A 109 -15.30 16.20 16.89
CA GLN A 109 -16.62 16.41 16.29
C GLN A 109 -16.61 17.64 15.38
N PRO A 110 -17.41 17.67 14.29
CA PRO A 110 -17.50 18.83 13.43
C PRO A 110 -18.29 19.92 14.17
N GLN A 111 -17.61 20.77 14.92
CA GLN A 111 -18.17 22.06 15.26
C GLN A 111 -17.90 22.99 14.09
N LEU A 112 -19.00 23.40 13.44
CA LEU A 112 -19.05 24.44 12.42
C LEU A 112 -18.18 25.61 12.84
N ASN A 113 -17.17 25.92 12.02
CA ASN A 113 -16.78 27.27 11.63
C ASN A 113 -16.17 27.11 10.23
N GLU A 114 -16.91 27.52 9.21
CA GLU A 114 -16.56 27.39 7.79
C GLU A 114 -15.45 28.37 7.34
N ASP A 115 -14.65 28.91 8.27
CA ASP A 115 -13.65 29.95 8.00
C ASP A 115 -12.19 29.54 8.34
N ASP A 116 -11.94 28.32 8.81
CA ASP A 116 -10.55 27.82 8.95
C ASP A 116 -10.08 27.17 7.65
N LEU A 117 -9.57 28.03 6.77
CA LEU A 117 -8.71 27.75 5.62
C LEU A 117 -7.79 26.54 5.87
N ASP A 118 -7.93 25.51 5.02
CA ASP A 118 -6.94 24.48 4.70
C ASP A 118 -5.90 24.21 5.80
N ILE A 119 -6.34 23.80 7.00
CA ILE A 119 -5.43 23.24 7.99
C ILE A 119 -4.88 21.98 7.34
N ASP A 120 -3.71 22.10 6.70
CA ASP A 120 -2.93 21.01 6.13
C ASP A 120 -2.93 19.85 7.13
N THR A 121 -3.83 18.89 6.91
CA THR A 121 -4.09 17.87 7.91
C THR A 121 -2.80 17.08 8.04
N SER A 122 -2.22 17.09 9.24
CA SER A 122 -0.95 16.41 9.51
C SER A 122 -1.02 14.92 9.18
N GLU A 123 -2.23 14.36 9.07
CA GLU A 123 -2.49 13.00 8.67
C GLU A 123 -3.61 12.93 7.63
N GLN A 124 -3.51 11.97 6.71
CA GLN A 124 -4.56 11.60 5.79
C GLN A 124 -4.55 10.08 5.60
N LEU A 125 -5.74 9.47 5.56
CA LEU A 125 -5.89 8.04 5.33
C LEU A 125 -6.91 7.80 4.22
N SER A 126 -6.52 7.02 3.23
CA SER A 126 -7.42 6.55 2.19
C SER A 126 -7.26 5.05 1.93
N VAL A 127 -8.26 4.46 1.29
CA VAL A 127 -8.16 3.12 0.72
C VAL A 127 -8.24 3.26 -0.78
N LYS A 128 -7.29 2.64 -1.46
CA LYS A 128 -7.15 2.70 -2.91
C LYS A 128 -7.09 1.29 -3.47
N THR A 129 -7.61 1.15 -4.69
CA THR A 129 -7.40 -0.03 -5.52
C THR A 129 -6.72 0.40 -6.81
N MET A 130 -5.60 -0.22 -7.15
CA MET A 130 -4.82 0.06 -8.35
C MET A 130 -4.67 -1.20 -9.18
N SER A 131 -4.94 -1.11 -10.48
CA SER A 131 -4.84 -2.24 -11.41
C SER A 131 -3.73 -1.99 -12.43
N PHE A 132 -2.89 -3.00 -12.62
CA PHE A 132 -1.70 -2.95 -13.46
C PHE A 132 -1.73 -4.05 -14.52
N THR A 133 -1.07 -3.81 -15.65
CA THR A 133 -0.81 -4.85 -16.64
C THR A 133 0.14 -5.88 -16.07
N ARG A 134 -0.01 -7.14 -16.50
CA ARG A 134 0.91 -8.23 -16.18
C ARG A 134 2.39 -7.85 -16.28
N SER A 135 3.18 -8.23 -15.28
CA SER A 135 4.64 -8.07 -15.32
C SER A 135 5.33 -9.03 -16.31
N ASN A 136 4.69 -10.16 -16.63
CA ASN A 136 5.23 -11.21 -17.50
C ASN A 136 4.34 -11.46 -18.73
N LEU A 137 4.93 -11.87 -19.86
CA LEU A 137 4.22 -12.08 -21.15
C LEU A 137 2.92 -12.92 -21.03
N PHE A 138 2.92 -13.93 -20.18
CA PHE A 138 1.79 -14.84 -19.93
C PHE A 138 1.16 -14.69 -18.53
N GLY A 139 1.54 -13.65 -17.80
CA GLY A 139 0.97 -13.34 -16.48
C GLY A 139 -0.46 -12.83 -16.56
N ARG A 140 -1.14 -12.78 -15.43
CA ARG A 140 -2.42 -12.08 -15.31
C ARG A 140 -2.15 -10.61 -15.00
N ASN A 141 -3.15 -9.77 -15.25
CA ASN A 141 -3.10 -8.40 -14.75
C ASN A 141 -3.07 -8.44 -13.23
N GLU A 142 -2.49 -7.42 -12.62
CA GLU A 142 -2.23 -7.37 -11.19
C GLU A 142 -3.16 -6.33 -10.55
N GLN A 143 -3.60 -6.56 -9.32
CA GLN A 143 -4.39 -5.59 -8.58
C GLN A 143 -3.91 -5.47 -7.14
N TRP A 144 -3.72 -4.23 -6.71
CA TRP A 144 -3.30 -3.89 -5.37
C TRP A 144 -4.38 -3.08 -4.67
N CYS A 145 -4.98 -3.65 -3.63
CA CYS A 145 -5.91 -2.97 -2.74
C CYS A 145 -5.18 -2.66 -1.44
N PHE A 146 -5.04 -1.38 -1.06
CA PHE A 146 -4.22 -1.00 0.09
C PHE A 146 -4.79 0.20 0.84
N SER A 147 -4.43 0.30 2.12
CA SER A 147 -4.56 1.55 2.88
C SER A 147 -3.34 2.42 2.65
N ASP A 148 -3.56 3.69 2.34
CA ASP A 148 -2.54 4.71 2.06
C ASP A 148 -2.60 5.78 3.16
N PHE A 149 -1.65 5.73 4.09
CA PHE A 149 -1.58 6.62 5.24
C PHE A 149 -0.42 7.60 5.09
N PHE A 150 -0.75 8.88 4.97
CA PHE A 150 0.17 9.99 4.88
C PHE A 150 0.31 10.65 6.25
N GLN A 151 1.53 10.99 6.66
CA GLN A 151 1.82 11.77 7.86
C GLN A 151 2.88 12.84 7.60
N ARG A 152 2.53 14.10 7.83
CA ARG A 152 3.44 15.25 7.80
C ARG A 152 4.37 15.21 9.02
N LYS A 153 5.67 15.46 8.84
CA LYS A 153 6.60 15.64 9.97
C LYS A 153 6.25 16.89 10.77
N ARG A 154 6.48 16.86 12.09
CA ARG A 154 6.19 18.00 12.99
C ARG A 154 6.92 19.27 12.60
N GLU A 155 8.18 19.13 12.20
CA GLU A 155 9.06 20.22 11.76
C GLU A 155 8.71 20.74 10.35
N ARG A 156 7.76 20.07 9.67
CA ARG A 156 7.29 20.36 8.30
C ARG A 156 8.36 20.35 7.21
N ASP A 157 9.55 19.85 7.53
CA ASP A 157 10.69 19.61 6.65
C ASP A 157 10.53 18.35 5.79
N GLY A 158 9.39 17.66 5.90
CA GLY A 158 9.10 16.45 5.14
C GLY A 158 7.79 15.77 5.54
N PHE A 159 7.60 14.58 5.01
CA PHE A 159 6.48 13.69 5.31
C PHE A 159 6.86 12.23 5.09
N THR A 160 6.01 11.35 5.59
CA THR A 160 6.15 9.90 5.46
C THR A 160 4.81 9.30 5.02
N ILE A 161 4.89 8.19 4.29
CA ILE A 161 3.72 7.46 3.81
C ILE A 161 3.93 5.99 4.13
N SER A 162 2.87 5.31 4.57
CA SER A 162 2.81 3.86 4.65
C SER A 162 1.63 3.34 3.85
N GLN A 163 1.93 2.48 2.88
CA GLN A 163 0.97 1.77 2.04
C GLN A 163 0.97 0.30 2.45
N HIS A 164 -0.19 -0.20 2.86
CA HIS A 164 -0.30 -1.57 3.35
C HIS A 164 -1.43 -2.30 2.64
N ALA A 165 -1.11 -3.45 2.04
CA ALA A 165 -2.10 -4.30 1.40
C ALA A 165 -3.24 -4.61 2.36
N LEU A 166 -4.46 -4.51 1.85
CA LEU A 166 -5.65 -4.93 2.57
C LEU A 166 -5.74 -6.46 2.54
N PRO A 167 -6.18 -7.09 3.63
CA PRO A 167 -6.33 -8.53 3.66
C PRO A 167 -7.39 -9.04 2.66
N PRO A 168 -7.30 -10.31 2.20
CA PRO A 168 -8.19 -10.86 1.18
C PRO A 168 -9.68 -10.77 1.52
N MET A 169 -10.00 -10.90 2.80
CA MET A 169 -11.38 -10.90 3.30
C MET A 169 -11.95 -9.50 3.56
N GLU A 170 -11.11 -8.46 3.52
CA GLU A 170 -11.58 -7.10 3.74
C GLU A 170 -12.37 -6.58 2.53
N PRO A 171 -13.64 -6.17 2.69
CA PRO A 171 -14.45 -5.70 1.57
C PRO A 171 -13.89 -4.43 0.94
N THR A 172 -13.58 -4.53 -0.35
CA THR A 172 -13.08 -3.42 -1.17
C THR A 172 -13.87 -3.40 -2.48
N PRO A 173 -14.71 -2.38 -2.73
CA PRO A 173 -15.59 -2.33 -3.91
C PRO A 173 -14.85 -2.50 -5.25
N GLY A 174 -13.67 -1.89 -5.40
CA GLY A 174 -12.84 -2.02 -6.62
C GLY A 174 -12.16 -3.38 -6.80
N ARG A 175 -12.24 -4.29 -5.82
CA ARG A 175 -11.51 -5.56 -5.86
C ARG A 175 -12.19 -6.57 -6.77
N VAL A 176 -11.46 -7.05 -7.78
CA VAL A 176 -11.92 -8.11 -8.67
C VAL A 176 -11.82 -9.46 -7.93
N LEU A 177 -12.98 -10.04 -7.60
CA LEU A 177 -13.11 -11.30 -6.89
C LEU A 177 -13.76 -12.38 -7.75
N GLY A 178 -13.54 -13.64 -7.41
CA GLY A 178 -14.22 -14.80 -8.00
C GLY A 178 -13.26 -15.80 -8.63
N SER A 179 -13.70 -17.06 -8.77
CA SER A 179 -12.88 -18.16 -9.31
C SER A 179 -12.42 -17.94 -10.75
N ASN A 180 -13.12 -17.09 -11.50
CA ASN A 180 -12.82 -16.74 -12.88
C ASN A 180 -12.16 -15.36 -13.03
N ALA A 181 -11.86 -14.68 -11.92
CA ALA A 181 -11.10 -13.43 -11.95
C ALA A 181 -9.70 -13.72 -12.50
N ARG A 182 -9.40 -13.21 -13.70
CA ARG A 182 -8.08 -13.35 -14.35
C ARG A 182 -7.14 -12.23 -13.89
N VAL A 183 -7.08 -11.99 -12.59
CA VAL A 183 -6.29 -10.93 -11.97
C VAL A 183 -5.54 -11.52 -10.76
N ASP A 184 -4.24 -11.27 -10.69
CA ASP A 184 -3.41 -11.62 -9.56
C ASP A 184 -3.52 -10.53 -8.50
N GLN A 185 -4.00 -10.90 -7.32
CA GLN A 185 -4.14 -9.98 -6.20
C GLN A 185 -2.80 -9.86 -5.48
N LEU A 186 -2.26 -8.64 -5.42
CA LEU A 186 -0.99 -8.33 -4.76
C LEU A 186 -1.16 -8.25 -3.24
N TYR A 187 -1.65 -9.34 -2.65
CA TYR A 187 -1.73 -9.49 -1.21
C TYR A 187 -0.33 -9.48 -0.60
N GLY A 188 -0.17 -8.80 0.53
CA GLY A 188 1.11 -8.71 1.23
C GLY A 188 2.11 -7.73 0.60
N LEU A 189 1.82 -7.14 -0.57
CA LEU A 189 2.63 -6.06 -1.10
C LEU A 189 2.42 -4.80 -0.26
N ASN A 190 3.50 -4.36 0.38
CA ASN A 190 3.52 -3.18 1.23
C ASN A 190 4.60 -2.22 0.73
N ALA A 191 4.42 -0.94 1.05
CA ALA A 191 5.39 0.08 0.73
C ALA A 191 5.40 1.24 1.72
N SER A 192 6.48 2.01 1.69
CA SER A 192 6.62 3.23 2.46
C SER A 192 7.43 4.26 1.71
N TYR A 193 7.10 5.53 1.91
CA TYR A 193 7.87 6.66 1.40
C TYR A 193 8.37 7.48 2.58
N LEU A 194 9.62 7.93 2.49
CA LEU A 194 10.17 9.02 3.26
C LEU A 194 10.56 10.12 2.29
N VAL A 195 10.07 11.32 2.57
CA VAL A 195 10.42 12.53 1.82
C VAL A 195 10.82 13.59 2.83
N ASP A 196 12.05 14.07 2.75
CA ASP A 196 12.51 15.18 3.57
C ASP A 196 13.50 16.09 2.84
N GLN A 197 13.59 17.31 3.34
CA GLN A 197 14.51 18.31 2.81
C GLN A 197 15.94 17.94 3.16
N LEU A 198 16.81 17.92 2.15
CA LEU A 198 18.24 17.76 2.38
C LEU A 198 18.80 19.00 3.09
N PRO A 199 19.89 18.84 3.89
CA PRO A 199 20.62 19.97 4.45
C PRO A 199 20.96 21.00 3.38
N ASN A 200 21.05 22.28 3.78
CA ASN A 200 21.34 23.41 2.88
C ASN A 200 20.33 23.61 1.73
N ARG A 201 19.13 23.01 1.82
CA ARG A 201 18.06 23.11 0.81
C ARG A 201 18.49 22.60 -0.57
N GLU A 202 19.33 21.59 -0.58
CA GLU A 202 19.77 20.89 -1.79
C GLU A 202 18.66 20.01 -2.40
N GLY A 203 17.40 20.47 -2.42
CA GLY A 203 16.26 19.67 -2.84
C GLY A 203 15.83 18.64 -1.80
N LEU A 204 15.14 17.60 -2.27
CA LEU A 204 14.50 16.59 -1.43
C LEU A 204 15.21 15.26 -1.55
N ARG A 205 15.36 14.57 -0.42
CA ARG A 205 15.62 13.14 -0.39
C ARG A 205 14.29 12.41 -0.49
N ILE A 206 14.25 11.42 -1.36
CA ILE A 206 13.12 10.49 -1.48
C ILE A 206 13.67 9.10 -1.25
N VAL A 207 13.06 8.38 -0.30
CA VAL A 207 13.32 6.96 -0.07
C VAL A 207 12.00 6.22 -0.23
N TYR A 208 11.93 5.35 -1.22
CA TYR A 208 10.85 4.39 -1.42
C TYR A 208 11.33 3.03 -0.94
N ASN A 209 10.61 2.39 -0.03
CA ASN A 209 10.84 1.00 0.36
C ASN A 209 9.58 0.19 0.08
N THR A 210 9.73 -0.97 -0.53
CA THR A 210 8.62 -1.90 -0.80
C THR A 210 9.04 -3.31 -0.45
N TRP A 211 8.10 -4.08 0.09
CA TRP A 211 8.33 -5.44 0.52
C TRP A 211 7.08 -6.29 0.39
N PHE A 212 7.27 -7.61 0.30
CA PHE A 212 6.19 -8.57 0.47
C PHE A 212 6.18 -9.12 1.90
N GLU A 213 4.98 -9.30 2.46
CA GLU A 213 4.73 -10.09 3.67
C GLU A 213 4.05 -11.40 3.34
N ASP A 214 4.36 -12.44 4.11
CA ASP A 214 3.71 -13.74 3.95
C ASP A 214 2.30 -13.71 4.53
N VAL A 215 1.30 -13.72 3.65
CA VAL A 215 -0.13 -13.68 4.01
C VAL A 215 -0.66 -15.07 4.38
N THR A 216 0.16 -16.14 4.28
CA THR A 216 -0.35 -17.52 4.24
C THR A 216 -0.75 -18.16 5.57
N ASN A 217 -0.61 -17.53 6.75
CA ASN A 217 -0.94 -18.23 8.02
C ASN A 217 -2.07 -17.65 8.88
N THR A 218 -2.45 -16.39 8.77
CA THR A 218 -3.35 -15.79 9.78
C THR A 218 -4.83 -15.75 9.36
N GLU A 219 -5.15 -15.72 8.07
CA GLU A 219 -6.53 -15.46 7.63
C GLU A 219 -7.18 -16.52 6.71
N LEU A 220 -6.39 -17.37 6.05
CA LEU A 220 -6.91 -18.50 5.26
C LEU A 220 -7.43 -19.65 6.15
N SER A 221 -6.85 -19.82 7.33
CA SER A 221 -7.23 -20.83 8.32
C SER A 221 -8.64 -20.59 8.87
N THR A 222 -9.02 -19.33 9.06
CA THR A 222 -10.37 -18.94 9.50
C THR A 222 -11.43 -19.23 8.45
N ALA A 223 -11.06 -19.18 7.16
CA ALA A 223 -11.96 -19.46 6.04
C ALA A 223 -12.33 -20.96 5.89
N SER A 224 -11.50 -21.86 6.42
CA SER A 224 -11.79 -23.30 6.40
C SER A 224 -12.77 -23.71 7.50
N SER A 225 -12.81 -22.98 8.61
CA SER A 225 -13.69 -23.29 9.74
C SER A 225 -15.15 -22.84 9.54
N CYS A 226 -15.41 -21.86 8.67
CA CYS A 226 -16.77 -21.38 8.41
C CYS A 226 -17.43 -22.00 7.17
N ARG A 227 -16.75 -22.89 6.44
CA ARG A 227 -17.31 -23.64 5.30
C ARG A 227 -17.82 -25.04 5.66
N SER A 228 -17.63 -25.51 6.89
CA SER A 228 -17.94 -26.89 7.30
C SER A 228 -19.31 -27.10 7.97
N VAL A 229 -20.21 -26.12 7.99
CA VAL A 229 -21.57 -26.30 8.55
C VAL A 229 -22.65 -25.92 7.54
N SER A 230 -22.83 -26.74 6.51
CA SER A 230 -24.12 -26.95 5.83
C SER A 230 -23.97 -28.03 4.76
N SER A 231 -24.05 -29.30 5.16
CA SER A 231 -24.45 -30.35 4.23
C SER A 231 -25.22 -31.43 5.00
N ARG A 232 -26.27 -31.96 4.34
CA ARG A 232 -27.26 -32.97 4.78
C ARG A 232 -28.55 -32.32 5.33
N LYS A 233 -29.73 -32.48 4.74
CA LYS A 233 -30.28 -33.58 3.91
C LYS A 233 -31.29 -33.02 2.90
N SER A 234 -31.15 -33.38 1.62
CA SER A 234 -32.24 -33.35 0.64
C SER A 234 -32.96 -34.70 0.73
N GLY A 235 -34.17 -34.71 1.29
CA GLY A 235 -35.05 -35.86 1.28
C GLY A 235 -35.85 -35.87 -0.01
N ARG A 236 -35.51 -36.78 -0.93
CA ARG A 236 -36.38 -37.19 -2.03
C ARG A 236 -37.60 -37.89 -1.45
N LEU A 237 -38.79 -37.41 -1.76
CA LEU A 237 -40.02 -38.17 -1.64
C LEU A 237 -40.62 -38.29 -3.04
N HIS A 238 -40.55 -39.50 -3.58
CA HIS A 238 -41.32 -39.94 -4.73
C HIS A 238 -41.80 -41.37 -4.44
N SER A 239 -43.01 -41.68 -4.91
CA SER A 239 -43.75 -42.95 -4.93
C SER A 239 -44.79 -43.11 -3.81
N PHE A 240 -45.99 -43.66 -4.02
CA PHE A 240 -46.83 -44.00 -5.18
C PHE A 240 -48.21 -44.39 -4.57
N TRP A 241 -49.24 -44.50 -5.40
CA TRP A 241 -50.67 -44.77 -5.11
C TRP A 241 -51.07 -46.11 -4.44
N ILE A 242 -52.38 -46.20 -4.15
CA ILE A 242 -53.31 -47.34 -3.86
C ILE A 242 -53.64 -47.45 -2.37
N GLU A 243 -54.90 -47.42 -1.91
CA GLU A 243 -56.19 -47.94 -2.42
C GLU A 243 -57.36 -46.97 -2.14
#